data_AF-A0A0D0A054-F1
#
_entry.id   AF-A0A0D0A054-F1
#
_cell.length_a   1.000
_cell.length_b   1.000
_cell.length_c   1.000
_cell.angle_alpha   90.00
_cell.angle_beta   90.00
_cell.angle_gamma   90.00
#
_symmetry.space_group_name_H-M   'P 1'
#
loop_
_entity.id
_entity.type
_entity.pdbx_description
1 polymer ?
#
loop_
_entity_poly.entity_id
_entity_poly.type
_entity_poly.pdbx_seq_one_letter_code
_entity_poly.pdbx_strand_id
1 'polypeptide(L)'
;LQQAEKAQQAFSSEQGPMMHAVLPALEVLFKALSSQREAAKYADFTDALDAGLNKVAEYYEQTAASNAHVIAMLLNPAQKLSYIHTYWGEDLLSEVVQHAEVI
;
A
#
# COMPACT_ATOMS: atom_id res chain seq x y z
N LEU A 1 10.76 13.30 -3.26
CA LEU A 1 9.70 13.90 -2.41
C LEU A 1 8.30 13.45 -2.85
N GLN A 2 7.82 13.80 -4.05
CA GLN A 2 6.46 13.48 -4.49
C GLN A 2 6.06 11.98 -4.45
N GLN A 3 7.00 11.05 -4.68
CA GLN A 3 6.72 9.60 -4.58
C GLN A 3 6.61 9.13 -3.13
N ALA A 4 7.37 9.72 -2.22
CA ALA A 4 7.28 9.44 -0.79
C ALA A 4 5.96 9.98 -0.21
N GLU A 5 5.52 11.16 -0.65
CA GLU A 5 4.21 11.72 -0.29
C GLU A 5 3.06 10.84 -0.78
N LYS A 6 3.13 10.33 -2.02
CA LYS A 6 2.13 9.39 -2.55
C LYS A 6 2.09 8.08 -1.78
N ALA A 7 3.25 7.53 -1.43
CA ALA A 7 3.33 6.32 -0.62
C ALA A 7 2.74 6.57 0.78
N GLN A 8 3.14 7.67 1.45
CA GLN A 8 2.59 8.07 2.74
C GLN A 8 1.07 8.24 2.68
N GLN A 9 0.55 8.92 1.66
CA GLN A 9 -0.89 9.13 1.50
C GLN A 9 -1.64 7.81 1.25
N ALA A 10 -1.03 6.86 0.54
CA ALA A 10 -1.57 5.50 0.40
C ALA A 10 -1.58 4.74 1.73
N PHE A 11 -0.58 4.96 2.60
CA PHE A 11 -0.52 4.34 3.94
C PHE A 11 -1.42 5.02 4.98
N SER A 12 -1.71 6.32 4.84
CA SER A 12 -2.37 7.15 5.86
C SER A 12 -3.76 7.64 5.49
N SER A 13 -4.32 7.23 4.36
CA SER A 13 -5.70 7.58 4.00
C SER A 13 -6.68 6.88 4.93
N GLU A 14 -7.48 7.68 5.65
CA GLU A 14 -8.53 7.23 6.57
C GLU A 14 -9.74 6.57 5.86
N GLN A 15 -9.75 6.49 4.53
CA GLN A 15 -10.90 6.04 3.74
C GLN A 15 -10.99 4.51 3.54
N GLY A 16 -10.47 3.73 4.50
CA GLY A 16 -10.62 2.27 4.55
C GLY A 16 -9.31 1.49 4.39
N PRO A 17 -9.33 0.17 4.62
CA PRO A 17 -8.13 -0.65 4.75
C PRO A 17 -7.41 -0.77 3.40
N MET A 18 -6.41 0.09 3.19
CA MET A 18 -5.57 0.08 1.99
C MET A 18 -4.46 -0.99 2.05
N MET A 19 -4.70 -2.08 2.79
CA MET A 19 -3.76 -3.20 2.92
C MET A 19 -3.30 -3.76 1.57
N HIS A 20 -4.17 -3.72 0.56
CA HIS A 20 -3.89 -4.16 -0.80
C HIS A 20 -2.90 -3.25 -1.57
N ALA A 21 -2.75 -1.99 -1.17
CA ALA A 21 -1.88 -1.01 -1.82
C ALA A 21 -0.49 -0.90 -1.15
N VAL A 22 -0.33 -1.50 0.04
CA VAL A 22 0.89 -1.37 0.86
C VAL A 22 2.11 -1.92 0.14
N LEU A 23 2.04 -3.17 -0.36
CA LEU A 23 3.15 -3.81 -1.07
C LEU A 23 3.49 -3.08 -2.38
N PRO A 24 2.52 -2.74 -3.26
CA PRO A 24 2.80 -1.89 -4.43
C PRO A 24 3.43 -0.54 -4.10
N ALA A 25 3.00 0.13 -3.02
CA ALA A 25 3.55 1.41 -2.61
C ALA A 25 5.01 1.29 -2.14
N LEU A 26 5.35 0.22 -1.41
CA LEU A 26 6.74 -0.08 -1.00
C LEU A 26 7.63 -0.35 -2.22
N GLU A 27 7.15 -1.09 -3.22
CA GLU A 27 7.90 -1.37 -4.46
C GLU A 27 8.18 -0.09 -5.27
N VAL A 28 7.19 0.79 -5.40
CA VAL A 28 7.33 2.08 -6.07
C VAL A 28 8.33 2.97 -5.33
N LEU A 29 8.26 3.01 -4.00
CA LEU A 29 9.18 3.79 -3.17
C LEU A 29 10.61 3.25 -3.27
N PHE A 30 10.80 1.94 -3.19
CA PHE A 30 12.10 1.29 -3.35
C PHE A 30 12.72 1.64 -4.70
N LYS A 31 11.97 1.48 -5.79
CA LYS A 31 12.42 1.83 -7.15
C LYS A 31 12.84 3.31 -7.25
N ALA A 32 12.08 4.22 -6.64
CA ALA A 32 12.37 5.65 -6.66
C ALA A 32 13.65 5.99 -5.89
N LEU A 33 13.89 5.36 -4.74
CA LEU A 33 15.11 5.56 -3.94
C LEU A 33 16.34 4.97 -4.63
N SER A 34 16.24 3.76 -5.19
CA SER A 34 17.33 3.14 -5.95
C SER A 34 17.73 4.00 -7.15
N SER A 35 16.75 4.56 -7.86
CA SER A 35 17.03 5.47 -8.99
C SER A 35 17.71 6.78 -8.53
N GLN A 36 17.42 7.25 -7.32
CA GLN A 36 18.05 8.45 -6.76
C GLN A 36 19.48 8.16 -6.30
N ARG A 37 19.73 6.98 -5.73
CA ARG A 37 21.05 6.54 -5.28
C ARG A 37 22.08 6.53 -6.41
N GLU A 38 21.67 6.05 -7.59
CA GLU A 38 22.56 5.95 -8.75
C GLU A 38 22.78 7.30 -9.47
N ALA A 39 21.98 8.32 -9.14
CA ALA A 39 22.08 9.63 -9.78
C ALA A 39 23.14 10.50 -9.08
N ALA A 40 24.14 10.96 -9.83
CA ALA A 40 25.23 11.81 -9.33
C ALA A 40 24.76 13.07 -8.57
N LYS A 41 23.55 13.57 -8.87
CA LYS A 41 22.92 14.69 -8.16
C LYS A 41 22.71 14.43 -6.67
N TYR A 42 22.60 13.17 -6.25
CA TYR A 42 22.35 12.78 -4.86
C TYR A 42 23.54 12.07 -4.20
N ALA A 43 24.75 12.18 -4.77
CA ALA A 43 25.95 11.52 -4.25
C ALA A 43 26.21 11.84 -2.76
N ASP A 44 25.97 13.08 -2.34
CA ASP A 44 26.13 13.50 -0.94
C ASP A 44 25.10 12.87 0.02
N PHE A 45 24.02 12.29 -0.51
CA PHE A 45 22.93 11.68 0.26
C PHE A 45 22.93 10.16 0.20
N THR A 46 24.00 9.54 -0.33
CA THR A 46 24.08 8.08 -0.53
C THR A 46 23.80 7.31 0.76
N ASP A 47 24.39 7.72 1.89
CA ASP A 47 24.19 7.07 3.19
C ASP A 47 22.72 7.13 3.65
N ALA A 48 22.06 8.27 3.45
CA ALA A 48 20.65 8.45 3.80
C ALA A 48 19.72 7.66 2.87
N LEU A 49 20.06 7.56 1.58
CA LEU A 49 19.33 6.76 0.61
C LEU A 49 19.47 5.26 0.88
N ASP A 50 20.66 4.80 1.27
CA ASP A 50 20.91 3.42 1.66
C ASP A 50 20.15 3.06 2.93
N ALA A 51 20.14 3.94 3.93
CA ALA A 51 19.30 3.77 5.12
C ALA A 51 17.80 3.69 4.77
N GLY A 52 17.33 4.53 3.85
CA GLY A 52 15.95 4.52 3.36
C GLY A 52 15.61 3.22 2.62
N LEU A 53 16.48 2.74 1.72
CA LEU A 53 16.31 1.48 1.00
C LEU A 53 16.23 0.28 1.94
N ASN A 54 17.13 0.22 2.92
CA ASN A 54 17.12 -0.82 3.95
C ASN A 54 15.82 -0.81 4.73
N LYS A 55 15.32 0.37 5.11
CA LYS A 55 14.08 0.46 5.86
C LYS A 55 12.86 0.03 5.04
N VAL A 56 12.80 0.39 3.76
CA VAL A 56 11.73 -0.05 2.85
C VAL A 56 11.77 -1.56 2.64
N ALA A 57 12.96 -2.15 2.51
CA ALA A 57 13.12 -3.60 2.40
C ALA A 57 12.62 -4.33 3.66
N GLU A 58 12.99 -3.84 4.85
CA GLU A 58 12.51 -4.38 6.14
C GLU A 58 10.98 -4.38 6.22
N TYR A 59 10.33 -3.25 5.88
CA TYR A 59 8.88 -3.17 5.88
C TYR A 59 8.24 -4.06 4.81
N TYR A 60 8.87 -4.23 3.65
CA TYR A 60 8.39 -5.13 2.62
C TYR A 60 8.38 -6.58 3.10
N GLU A 61 9.49 -7.04 3.70
CA GLU A 61 9.59 -8.40 4.24
C GLU A 61 8.57 -8.65 5.36
N GLN A 62 8.43 -7.72 6.30
CA GLN A 62 7.45 -7.83 7.38
C GLN A 62 6.00 -7.85 6.87
N THR A 63 5.70 -7.01 5.88
CA THR A 63 4.35 -6.92 5.28
C THR A 63 4.04 -8.17 4.45
N ALA A 64 5.00 -8.65 3.66
CA ALA A 64 4.85 -9.83 2.82
C ALA A 64 4.79 -11.14 3.63
N ALA A 65 5.42 -11.19 4.81
CA ALA A 65 5.34 -12.32 5.73
C ALA A 65 3.93 -12.52 6.32
N SER A 66 3.08 -11.48 6.27
CA SER A 66 1.68 -11.58 6.69
C SER A 66 0.79 -11.94 5.50
N ASN A 67 0.20 -13.15 5.56
CA ASN A 67 -0.77 -13.61 4.58
C ASN A 67 -1.95 -12.64 4.40
N ALA A 68 -2.27 -11.83 5.41
CA ALA A 68 -3.36 -10.85 5.35
C ALA A 68 -3.16 -9.81 4.23
N HIS A 69 -1.93 -9.34 3.99
CA HIS A 69 -1.65 -8.35 2.94
C HIS A 69 -1.73 -8.96 1.54
N VAL A 70 -1.22 -10.19 1.38
CA VAL A 70 -1.29 -10.93 0.11
C VAL A 70 -2.74 -11.31 -0.21
N ILE A 71 -3.52 -11.73 0.79
CA ILE A 71 -4.94 -12.03 0.64
C ILE A 71 -5.75 -10.74 0.34
N ALA A 72 -5.42 -9.61 0.98
CA ALA A 72 -6.06 -8.33 0.68
C ALA A 72 -5.78 -7.87 -0.77
N MET A 73 -4.55 -8.07 -1.28
CA MET A 73 -4.22 -7.87 -2.69
C MET A 73 -5.04 -8.76 -3.62
N LEU A 74 -5.17 -10.05 -3.29
CA LEU A 74 -5.93 -11.01 -4.08
C LEU A 74 -7.43 -10.68 -4.12
N LEU A 75 -8.00 -10.24 -3.00
CA LEU A 75 -9.43 -10.11 -2.84
C LEU A 75 -10.01 -8.76 -3.29
N ASN A 76 -9.19 -7.80 -3.75
CA ASN A 76 -9.55 -6.41 -4.08
C ASN A 76 -10.97 -6.03 -3.61
N PRO A 77 -11.12 -5.62 -2.34
CA PRO A 77 -12.43 -5.39 -1.73
C PRO A 77 -13.30 -4.40 -2.52
N ALA A 78 -12.70 -3.40 -3.16
CA ALA A 78 -13.42 -2.41 -3.97
C ALA A 78 -14.11 -3.03 -5.20
N GLN A 79 -13.47 -4.00 -5.86
CA GLN A 79 -14.09 -4.73 -6.97
C GLN A 79 -15.26 -5.60 -6.50
N LYS A 80 -15.13 -6.25 -5.34
CA LYS A 80 -16.20 -7.08 -4.78
C LYS A 80 -17.39 -6.24 -4.30
N LEU A 81 -17.14 -5.11 -3.62
CA LEU A 81 -18.17 -4.17 -3.19
C LEU A 81 -18.92 -3.56 -4.39
N SER A 82 -18.20 -3.18 -5.45
CA SER A 82 -18.78 -2.70 -6.71
C SER A 82 -19.71 -3.75 -7.35
N TYR A 83 -19.33 -5.03 -7.31
CA TYR A 83 -20.17 -6.12 -7.80
C TYR A 83 -21.44 -6.30 -6.96
N ILE A 84 -21.32 -6.31 -5.61
CA ILE A 84 -22.46 -6.42 -4.69
C ILE A 84 -23.45 -5.27 -4.93
N HIS A 85 -22.95 -4.04 -4.99
CA HIS A 85 -23.77 -2.86 -5.32
C HIS A 85 -24.52 -3.03 -6.65
N THR A 86 -23.81 -3.47 -7.69
CA THR A 86 -24.36 -3.54 -9.06
C THR A 86 -25.42 -4.64 -9.23
N TYR A 87 -25.24 -5.79 -8.58
CA TYR A 87 -26.06 -6.96 -8.85
C TYR A 87 -26.96 -7.39 -7.69
N TRP A 88 -26.59 -7.08 -6.45
CA TRP A 88 -27.27 -7.58 -5.25
C TRP A 88 -27.92 -6.46 -4.42
N GLY A 89 -27.66 -5.19 -4.74
CA GLY A 89 -28.38 -4.03 -4.21
C GLY A 89 -27.75 -3.41 -2.95
N GLU A 90 -28.25 -2.23 -2.59
CA GLU A 90 -27.71 -1.38 -1.53
C GLU A 90 -27.93 -1.91 -0.11
N ASP A 91 -29.02 -2.63 0.13
CA ASP A 91 -29.33 -3.17 1.46
C ASP A 91 -28.27 -4.19 1.89
N LEU A 92 -27.90 -5.10 0.98
CA LEU A 92 -26.85 -6.09 1.24
C LEU A 92 -25.46 -5.45 1.30
N LEU A 93 -25.20 -4.41 0.50
CA LEU A 93 -23.95 -3.67 0.58
C LEU A 93 -23.77 -3.04 1.96
N SER A 94 -24.81 -2.38 2.46
CA SER A 94 -24.81 -1.72 3.77
C SER A 94 -24.59 -2.70 4.92
N GLU A 95 -25.21 -3.88 4.85
CA GLU A 95 -25.00 -4.96 5.83
C GLU A 95 -23.55 -5.47 5.81
N VAL A 96 -22.99 -5.74 4.63
CA VAL A 96 -21.62 -6.25 4.49
C VAL A 96 -20.58 -5.23 4.95
N VAL A 97 -20.79 -3.94 4.64
CA VAL A 97 -19.91 -2.85 5.11
C VAL A 97 -19.95 -2.72 6.64
N GLN A 98 -21.14 -2.77 7.26
CA GLN A 98 -21.26 -2.75 8.71
C GLN A 98 -20.49 -3.89 9.40
N HIS A 99 -20.52 -5.10 8.84
CA HIS A 99 -19.77 -6.22 9.41
C HIS A 99 -18.25 -6.10 9.20
N ALA A 100 -17.82 -5.48 8.10
CA ALA A 100 -16.41 -5.28 7.80
C ALA A 100 -15.73 -4.21 8.69
N GLU A 101 -16.47 -3.20 9.16
CA GLU A 101 -15.96 -2.13 10.03
C GLU A 101 -15.90 -2.53 11.52
N VAL A 102 -16.40 -3.70 11.90
CA VAL A 102 -16.47 -4.20 13.29
C VAL A 102 -15.29 -5.12 13.66
N ILE A 103 -14.42 -5.45 12.71
CA ILE A 103 -13.21 -6.31 12.89
C ILE A 103 -11.98 -5.44 13.14
#